data_AF-A0A9D9UZH4-F1
#
_entry.id   AF-A0A9D9UZH4-F1
#
_cell.length_a   1.000
_cell.length_b   1.000
_cell.length_c   1.000
_cell.angle_alpha   90.00
_cell.angle_beta   90.00
_cell.angle_gamma   90.00
#
_symmetry.space_group_name_H-M   'P 1'
#
loop_
_entity.id
_entity.type
_entity.pdbx_description
1 polymer ?
#
loop_
_entity_poly.entity_id
_entity_poly.type
_entity_poly.pdbx_seq_one_letter_code
_entity_poly.pdbx_strand_id
1 'polypeptide(L)'
;MRRLALYLLAASLIPLAAAAQGLPSGSIIPDLDEGDQNLRTCAAGWKAVLIISGGFLELAIYIAMLIAVLVIVYAGIIFLFNATNPENLSKGKKILGNAAIGLLITLCAWLLVNTVLTSLGAGDIASRTSVIGSGGSLCITIQPPQSQIPTSQEVAAGLPLAPPPRGTGSCDPIAVRAAAAAGGYQISEREANTFACLAGPESSCGANVDGATTPSGQRTSAAGPWQNILGFKDKCHSLNIPACGNLQCHQAFSGGVEKSDPASRALAAKCRQALANLTCAAAAAVCLNNASGNDFSDWTADSRSSKQKKCIRDHAGL
;
A
#
# COMPACT_ATOMS: atom_id res chain seq x y z
N MET A 1 34.69 27.20 -46.55
CA MET A 1 34.92 26.81 -45.13
C MET A 1 33.80 27.25 -44.18
N ARG A 2 33.32 28.51 -44.22
CA ARG A 2 32.27 29.02 -43.29
C ARG A 2 30.93 28.28 -43.35
N ARG A 3 30.47 27.85 -44.54
CA ARG A 3 29.22 27.07 -44.70
C ARG A 3 29.35 25.61 -44.25
N LEU A 4 30.53 25.00 -44.42
CA LEU A 4 30.80 23.62 -43.98
C LEU A 4 30.89 23.53 -42.45
N ALA A 5 31.47 24.55 -41.81
CA ALA A 5 31.49 24.68 -40.35
C ALA A 5 30.08 24.85 -39.77
N LEU A 6 29.20 25.60 -40.45
CA LEU A 6 27.79 25.75 -40.08
C LEU A 6 27.00 24.43 -40.18
N TYR A 7 27.27 23.61 -41.21
CA TYR A 7 26.64 22.29 -41.34
C TYR A 7 27.14 21.28 -40.30
N LEU A 8 28.44 21.29 -39.97
CA LEU A 8 29.00 20.43 -38.92
C LEU A 8 28.51 20.82 -37.52
N LEU A 9 28.32 22.12 -37.26
CA LEU A 9 27.79 22.65 -36.01
C LEU A 9 26.28 22.41 -35.88
N ALA A 10 25.52 22.52 -36.97
CA ALA A 10 24.11 22.13 -37.02
C ALA A 10 23.92 20.61 -36.86
N ALA A 11 24.79 19.79 -37.46
CA ALA A 11 24.77 18.33 -37.33
C ALA A 11 25.08 17.83 -35.90
N SER A 12 25.86 18.56 -35.10
CA SER A 12 26.09 18.22 -33.68
C SER A 12 25.00 18.75 -32.75
N LEU A 13 24.17 19.71 -33.20
CA LEU A 13 23.02 20.24 -32.45
C LEU A 13 21.73 19.40 -32.66
N ILE A 14 21.63 18.64 -33.76
CA ILE A 14 20.46 17.80 -34.06
C ILE A 14 20.27 16.64 -33.04
N PRO A 15 21.31 15.94 -32.54
CA PRO A 15 21.15 14.95 -31.47
C PRO A 15 20.66 15.57 -30.16
N LEU A 16 20.94 16.86 -29.92
CA LEU A 16 20.56 17.55 -28.68
C LEU A 16 19.05 17.82 -28.61
N ALA A 17 18.40 18.04 -29.76
CA ALA A 17 16.95 18.18 -29.84
C ALA A 17 16.21 16.82 -29.72
N ALA A 18 16.84 15.72 -30.14
CA ALA A 18 16.29 14.38 -29.97
C ALA A 18 16.43 13.86 -28.51
N ALA A 19 17.46 14.32 -27.78
CA ALA A 19 17.67 13.96 -26.37
C ALA A 19 16.67 14.62 -25.38
N ALA A 20 15.84 15.57 -25.83
CA ALA A 20 14.83 16.20 -24.98
C ALA A 20 13.58 15.31 -24.74
N GLN A 21 13.42 14.22 -25.49
CA GLN A 21 12.25 13.32 -25.37
C GLN A 21 12.56 12.01 -24.63
N GLY A 22 13.78 11.83 -24.12
CA GLY A 22 14.26 10.54 -23.64
C GLY A 22 15.14 10.60 -22.40
N LEU A 23 15.11 11.70 -21.63
CA LEU A 23 15.54 11.59 -20.23
C LEU A 23 14.57 10.62 -19.56
N PRO A 24 15.04 9.52 -18.96
CA PRO A 24 14.18 8.60 -18.24
C PRO A 24 13.40 9.43 -17.21
N SER A 25 12.10 9.58 -17.47
CA SER A 25 11.20 10.40 -16.66
C SER A 25 10.86 9.69 -15.34
N GLY A 26 11.43 8.51 -15.11
CA GLY A 26 11.44 7.82 -13.85
C GLY A 26 12.63 8.29 -13.02
N SER A 27 12.32 8.91 -11.89
CA SER A 27 13.25 9.06 -10.78
C SER A 27 13.90 7.70 -10.44
N ILE A 28 15.24 7.68 -10.28
CA ILE A 28 16.02 6.47 -9.93
C ILE A 28 15.50 5.86 -8.62
N ILE A 29 15.08 6.74 -7.73
CA ILE A 29 14.29 6.42 -6.55
C ILE A 29 12.85 6.49 -7.04
N PRO A 30 12.06 5.41 -6.99
CA PRO A 30 10.68 5.48 -7.47
C PRO A 30 9.93 6.60 -6.73
N ASP A 31 9.34 7.55 -7.47
CA ASP A 31 8.33 8.43 -6.92
C ASP A 31 7.10 7.58 -6.60
N LEU A 32 6.82 7.50 -5.30
CA LEU A 32 5.84 6.61 -4.72
C LEU A 32 4.45 7.25 -4.77
N ASP A 33 3.91 7.45 -5.97
CA ASP A 33 2.57 8.02 -6.11
C ASP A 33 1.48 6.99 -6.41
N GLU A 34 0.42 7.14 -5.61
CA GLU A 34 -0.97 6.67 -5.74
C GLU A 34 -1.31 5.18 -5.56
N GLY A 35 -0.79 4.54 -4.50
CA GLY A 35 -1.38 3.27 -4.06
C GLY A 35 -1.07 2.77 -2.65
N ASP A 36 0.02 3.23 -2.00
CA ASP A 36 0.45 2.67 -0.71
C ASP A 36 0.90 3.77 0.25
N GLN A 37 -0.03 4.23 1.09
CA GLN A 37 0.11 5.36 2.03
C GLN A 37 1.07 5.09 3.22
N ASN A 38 1.83 3.98 3.21
CA ASN A 38 2.67 3.56 4.34
C ASN A 38 4.19 3.58 4.06
N LEU A 39 4.67 4.16 2.96
CA LEU A 39 6.10 4.06 2.63
C LEU A 39 7.05 5.02 3.33
N ARG A 40 6.54 6.06 4.01
CA ARG A 40 7.39 6.93 4.85
C ARG A 40 7.74 6.31 6.20
N THR A 41 7.23 5.12 6.51
CA THR A 41 7.33 4.49 7.84
C THR A 41 7.90 3.06 7.80
N CYS A 42 8.43 2.58 6.66
CA CYS A 42 8.90 1.20 6.50
C CYS A 42 10.27 1.08 5.82
N ALA A 43 10.97 -0.04 6.03
CA ALA A 43 12.22 -0.34 5.33
C ALA A 43 11.95 -0.81 3.88
N ALA A 44 12.86 -0.48 2.96
CA ALA A 44 12.75 -0.86 1.55
C ALA A 44 12.81 -2.39 1.36
N GLY A 45 11.80 -2.97 0.70
CA GLY A 45 11.74 -4.40 0.41
C GLY A 45 12.53 -4.82 -0.83
N TRP A 46 12.61 -6.13 -1.08
CA TRP A 46 13.29 -6.71 -2.25
C TRP A 46 12.80 -6.12 -3.58
N LYS A 47 11.51 -5.79 -3.66
CA LYS A 47 10.91 -5.13 -4.82
C LYS A 47 11.50 -3.75 -5.10
N ALA A 48 11.84 -2.98 -4.06
CA ALA A 48 12.48 -1.67 -4.22
C ALA A 48 13.90 -1.82 -4.80
N VAL A 49 14.66 -2.83 -4.35
CA VAL A 49 16.01 -3.12 -4.86
C VAL A 49 15.97 -3.40 -6.37
N LEU A 50 15.01 -4.20 -6.83
CA LEU A 50 14.86 -4.53 -8.24
C LEU A 50 14.50 -3.31 -9.10
N ILE A 51 13.57 -2.46 -8.66
CA ILE A 51 13.19 -1.24 -9.37
C ILE A 51 14.37 -0.29 -9.50
N ILE A 52 15.11 -0.07 -8.40
CA ILE A 52 16.30 0.77 -8.38
C ILE A 52 17.35 0.22 -9.36
N SER A 53 17.58 -1.10 -9.36
CA SER A 53 18.53 -1.72 -10.30
C SER A 53 18.13 -1.55 -11.77
N GLY A 54 16.82 -1.56 -12.07
CA GLY A 54 16.30 -1.26 -13.40
C GLY A 54 16.60 0.17 -13.83
N GLY A 55 16.38 1.15 -12.93
CA GLY A 55 16.70 2.55 -13.19
C GLY A 55 18.19 2.81 -13.44
N PHE A 56 19.08 2.11 -12.73
CA PHE A 56 20.52 2.18 -12.99
C PHE A 56 20.90 1.64 -14.37
N LEU A 57 20.27 0.57 -14.83
CA LEU A 57 20.53 0.00 -16.15
C LEU A 57 20.10 0.98 -17.26
N GLU A 58 18.94 1.61 -17.12
CA GLU A 58 18.46 2.63 -18.07
C GLU A 58 19.38 3.84 -18.11
N LEU A 59 19.83 4.33 -16.94
CA LEU A 59 20.79 5.43 -16.85
C LEU A 59 22.12 5.07 -17.51
N ALA A 60 22.64 3.85 -17.28
CA ALA A 60 23.90 3.39 -17.85
C ALA A 60 23.84 3.35 -19.38
N ILE A 61 22.73 2.89 -19.95
CA ILE A 61 22.52 2.85 -21.41
C ILE A 61 22.43 4.26 -21.98
N TYR A 62 21.74 5.18 -21.30
CA TYR A 62 21.67 6.58 -21.72
C TYR A 62 23.06 7.24 -21.77
N ILE A 63 23.87 7.05 -20.74
CA ILE A 63 25.25 7.57 -20.71
C ILE A 63 26.11 6.90 -21.80
N ALA A 64 25.97 5.59 -22.00
CA ALA A 64 26.70 4.87 -23.04
C ALA A 64 26.37 5.39 -24.44
N MET A 65 25.10 5.66 -24.73
CA MET A 65 24.64 6.27 -25.99
C MET A 65 25.25 7.66 -26.19
N LEU A 66 25.27 8.49 -25.15
CA LEU A 66 25.87 9.84 -25.22
C LEU A 66 27.37 9.79 -25.52
N ILE A 67 28.10 8.90 -24.85
CA ILE A 67 29.54 8.69 -25.10
C ILE A 67 29.76 8.14 -26.51
N ALA A 68 28.95 7.20 -26.97
CA ALA A 68 29.06 6.61 -28.30
C ALA A 68 28.93 7.68 -29.40
N VAL A 69 27.96 8.60 -29.27
CA VAL A 69 27.80 9.74 -30.21
C VAL A 69 29.06 10.60 -30.23
N LEU A 70 29.64 10.91 -29.06
CA LEU A 70 30.81 11.76 -28.94
C LEU A 70 32.07 11.12 -29.58
N VAL A 71 32.25 9.81 -29.40
CA VAL A 71 33.33 9.04 -30.03
C VAL A 71 33.17 8.97 -31.54
N ILE A 72 31.94 8.77 -32.04
CA ILE A 72 31.65 8.75 -33.48
C ILE A 72 31.96 10.11 -34.12
N VAL A 73 31.56 11.21 -33.47
CA VAL A 73 31.87 12.58 -33.94
C VAL A 73 33.38 12.82 -33.94
N TYR A 74 34.08 12.46 -32.87
CA TYR A 74 35.54 12.61 -32.79
C TYR A 74 36.28 11.82 -33.89
N ALA A 75 35.86 10.57 -34.11
CA ALA A 75 36.40 9.74 -35.16
C ALA A 75 36.11 10.29 -36.56
N GLY A 76 34.90 10.84 -36.77
CA GLY A 76 34.52 11.51 -38.02
C GLY A 76 35.37 12.74 -38.32
N ILE A 77 35.66 13.56 -37.30
CA ILE A 77 36.54 14.74 -37.43
C ILE A 77 37.95 14.31 -37.83
N ILE A 78 38.55 13.32 -37.16
CA ILE A 78 39.90 12.85 -37.50
C ILE A 78 39.94 12.31 -38.94
N PHE A 79 38.91 11.56 -39.34
CA PHE A 79 38.83 10.97 -40.67
C PHE A 79 38.68 12.03 -41.78
N LEU A 80 37.88 13.08 -41.56
CA LEU A 80 37.63 14.13 -42.56
C LEU A 80 38.76 15.15 -42.66
N PHE A 81 39.36 15.56 -41.54
CA PHE A 81 40.36 16.64 -41.53
C PHE A 81 41.80 16.16 -41.74
N ASN A 82 42.09 14.86 -41.60
CA ASN A 82 43.43 14.29 -41.79
C ASN A 82 43.53 13.34 -42.99
N ALA A 83 42.72 13.54 -44.04
CA ALA A 83 42.63 12.64 -45.19
C ALA A 83 43.96 12.46 -45.98
N THR A 84 44.91 13.39 -45.85
CA THR A 84 46.20 13.37 -46.56
C THR A 84 47.31 12.62 -45.84
N ASN A 85 47.11 12.20 -44.59
CA ASN A 85 48.11 11.45 -43.82
C ASN A 85 47.64 10.00 -43.60
N PRO A 86 48.27 8.99 -44.25
CA PRO A 86 47.79 7.61 -44.22
C PRO A 86 47.75 7.01 -42.81
N GLU A 87 48.62 7.49 -41.91
CA GLU A 87 48.64 7.07 -40.51
C GLU A 87 47.34 7.44 -39.77
N ASN A 88 46.84 8.66 -39.98
CA ASN A 88 45.62 9.16 -39.34
C ASN A 88 44.36 8.53 -39.92
N LEU A 89 44.40 8.16 -41.21
CA LEU A 89 43.31 7.46 -41.90
C LEU A 89 43.15 6.02 -41.36
N SER A 90 44.27 5.33 -41.12
CA SER A 90 44.28 4.01 -40.48
C SER A 90 43.77 4.07 -39.03
N LYS A 91 44.21 5.09 -38.26
CA LYS A 91 43.74 5.32 -36.89
C LYS A 91 42.24 5.60 -36.83
N GLY A 92 41.70 6.45 -37.71
CA GLY A 92 40.27 6.75 -37.77
C GLY A 92 39.40 5.51 -38.04
N LYS A 93 39.81 4.66 -38.99
CA LYS A 93 39.11 3.39 -39.28
C LYS A 93 39.12 2.43 -38.09
N LYS A 94 40.23 2.32 -37.36
CA LYS A 94 40.31 1.49 -36.15
C LYS A 94 39.38 1.99 -35.05
N ILE A 95 39.33 3.31 -34.82
CA ILE A 95 38.45 3.90 -33.81
C ILE A 95 36.98 3.68 -34.17
N LEU A 96 36.60 3.89 -35.44
CA LEU A 96 35.24 3.62 -35.91
C LEU A 96 34.85 2.14 -35.79
N GLY A 97 35.75 1.22 -36.14
CA GLY A 97 35.51 -0.21 -35.99
C GLY A 97 35.29 -0.61 -34.52
N ASN A 98 36.13 -0.10 -33.62
CA ASN A 98 36.00 -0.38 -32.19
C ASN A 98 34.71 0.23 -31.61
N ALA A 99 34.33 1.43 -32.04
CA ALA A 99 33.07 2.06 -31.63
C ALA A 99 31.84 1.28 -32.11
N ALA A 100 31.86 0.79 -33.35
CA ALA A 100 30.77 -0.03 -33.89
C ALA A 100 30.61 -1.36 -33.14
N ILE A 101 31.72 -2.01 -32.79
CA ILE A 101 31.72 -3.25 -32.00
C ILE A 101 31.20 -2.98 -30.58
N GLY A 102 31.61 -1.88 -29.95
CA GLY A 102 31.11 -1.48 -28.63
C GLY A 102 29.60 -1.21 -28.62
N LEU A 103 29.09 -0.53 -29.67
CA LEU A 103 27.66 -0.29 -29.84
C LEU A 103 26.89 -1.60 -30.01
N LEU A 104 27.41 -2.52 -30.83
CA LEU A 104 26.80 -3.82 -31.08
C LEU A 104 26.71 -4.65 -29.79
N ILE A 105 27.79 -4.73 -29.01
CA ILE A 105 27.80 -5.45 -27.72
C ILE A 105 26.78 -4.86 -26.75
N THR A 106 26.69 -3.53 -26.67
CA THR A 106 25.74 -2.84 -25.79
C THR A 106 24.29 -3.16 -26.15
N LEU A 107 23.95 -3.12 -27.45
CA LEU A 107 22.61 -3.48 -27.94
C LEU A 107 22.28 -4.96 -27.72
N CYS A 108 23.25 -5.86 -27.95
CA CYS A 108 23.08 -7.29 -27.69
C CYS A 108 22.87 -7.58 -26.19
N ALA A 109 23.60 -6.91 -25.30
CA ALA A 109 23.45 -7.07 -23.86
C ALA A 109 22.06 -6.63 -23.39
N TRP A 110 21.56 -5.48 -23.88
CA TRP A 110 20.21 -5.01 -23.57
C TRP A 110 19.14 -5.99 -24.06
N LEU A 111 19.28 -6.50 -25.30
CA LEU A 111 18.37 -7.47 -25.87
C LEU A 111 18.31 -8.74 -25.02
N LEU A 112 19.46 -9.30 -24.63
CA LEU A 112 19.54 -10.52 -23.82
C LEU A 112 18.83 -10.35 -22.48
N VAL A 113 19.09 -9.25 -21.77
CA VAL A 113 18.43 -8.94 -20.50
C VAL A 113 16.90 -8.85 -20.70
N ASN A 114 16.45 -8.16 -21.75
CA ASN A 114 15.03 -8.02 -22.03
C ASN A 114 14.36 -9.34 -22.42
N THR A 115 15.03 -10.18 -23.23
CA THR A 115 14.54 -11.49 -23.63
C THR A 115 14.40 -12.43 -22.44
N VAL A 116 15.40 -12.49 -21.55
CA VAL A 116 15.33 -13.31 -20.33
C VAL A 116 14.17 -12.86 -19.45
N LEU A 117 14.04 -11.55 -19.20
CA LEU A 117 12.99 -11.03 -18.33
C LEU A 117 11.58 -11.21 -18.91
N THR A 118 11.43 -11.07 -20.22
CA THR A 118 10.16 -11.32 -20.92
C THR A 118 9.81 -12.81 -20.90
N SER A 119 10.78 -13.71 -21.15
CA SER A 119 10.58 -15.16 -21.11
C SER A 119 10.15 -15.68 -19.74
N LEU A 120 10.51 -14.96 -18.68
CA LEU A 120 10.14 -15.29 -17.32
C LEU A 120 8.69 -14.84 -16.98
N GLY A 121 8.01 -14.09 -17.85
CA GLY A 121 6.63 -13.61 -17.62
C GLY A 121 6.57 -12.24 -16.95
N ALA A 122 7.71 -11.54 -16.90
CA ALA A 122 7.87 -10.29 -16.18
C ALA A 122 7.55 -9.05 -17.03
N GLY A 123 7.01 -9.21 -18.24
CA GLY A 123 6.53 -8.11 -19.09
C GLY A 123 7.49 -6.91 -19.20
N ASP A 124 6.91 -5.70 -19.22
CA ASP A 124 7.63 -4.42 -19.25
C ASP A 124 8.46 -4.18 -17.98
N ILE A 125 9.33 -3.17 -17.96
CA ILE A 125 10.30 -2.92 -16.87
C ILE A 125 9.62 -2.79 -15.50
N ALA A 126 8.41 -2.21 -15.46
CA ALA A 126 7.57 -2.12 -14.28
C ALA A 126 7.04 -3.50 -13.78
N SER A 127 6.87 -4.47 -14.68
CA SER A 127 6.35 -5.81 -14.40
C SER A 127 7.42 -6.83 -13.99
N ARG A 128 8.72 -6.46 -14.07
CA ARG A 128 9.88 -7.31 -13.72
C ARG A 128 9.90 -7.80 -12.27
N THR A 129 9.10 -7.13 -11.42
CA THR A 129 9.03 -7.37 -9.99
C THR A 129 8.11 -8.53 -9.58
N SER A 130 7.27 -9.04 -10.48
CA SER A 130 6.32 -10.11 -10.16
C SER A 130 6.91 -11.53 -10.26
N VAL A 131 8.03 -11.70 -10.98
CA VAL A 131 8.55 -13.04 -11.32
C VAL A 131 9.80 -13.45 -10.54
N ILE A 132 10.75 -12.55 -10.23
CA ILE A 132 12.02 -12.91 -9.55
C ILE A 132 11.84 -13.03 -8.02
N GLY A 133 10.79 -13.72 -7.61
CA GLY A 133 10.47 -13.98 -6.21
C GLY A 133 9.11 -13.39 -5.81
N SER A 134 8.11 -14.27 -5.81
CA SER A 134 6.96 -14.29 -4.90
C SER A 134 6.86 -13.10 -3.93
N GLY A 135 5.89 -12.21 -4.15
CA GLY A 135 5.16 -11.55 -3.05
C GLY A 135 5.95 -10.59 -2.13
N GLY A 136 7.04 -9.99 -2.59
CA GLY A 136 7.72 -8.95 -1.82
C GLY A 136 6.95 -7.62 -1.87
N SER A 137 6.33 -7.23 -0.76
CA SER A 137 5.82 -5.87 -0.58
C SER A 137 6.94 -4.84 -0.80
N LEU A 138 6.60 -3.72 -1.43
CA LEU A 138 7.56 -2.61 -1.68
C LEU A 138 8.14 -2.09 -0.34
N CYS A 139 7.34 -2.21 0.70
CA CYS A 139 7.61 -1.95 2.09
C CYS A 139 7.83 -3.27 2.86
N ILE A 140 8.94 -3.42 3.58
CA ILE A 140 8.98 -4.35 4.72
C ILE A 140 8.23 -3.64 5.83
N THR A 141 6.96 -3.98 6.01
CA THR A 141 6.29 -3.67 7.27
C THR A 141 7.14 -4.34 8.35
N ILE A 142 7.73 -3.55 9.26
CA ILE A 142 8.31 -4.13 10.46
C ILE A 142 7.14 -4.83 11.12
N GLN A 143 7.11 -6.16 11.06
CA GLN A 143 6.20 -6.88 11.90
C GLN A 143 6.52 -6.39 13.31
N PRO A 144 5.58 -5.79 14.07
CA PRO A 144 5.81 -5.63 15.50
C PRO A 144 6.25 -7.01 15.97
N PRO A 145 7.40 -7.09 16.67
CA PRO A 145 8.30 -8.23 16.69
C PRO A 145 7.52 -9.52 16.46
N GLN A 146 7.74 -10.18 15.31
CA GLN A 146 7.41 -11.59 15.25
C GLN A 146 8.15 -12.20 16.43
N SER A 147 7.43 -12.49 17.50
CA SER A 147 7.75 -13.64 18.32
C SER A 147 7.70 -14.81 17.34
N GLN A 148 8.83 -15.06 16.66
CA GLN A 148 9.17 -16.40 16.26
C GLN A 148 9.25 -17.15 17.57
N ILE A 149 8.09 -17.63 18.03
CA ILE A 149 8.05 -18.71 18.99
C ILE A 149 8.52 -19.89 18.15
N PRO A 150 9.75 -20.40 18.35
CA PRO A 150 10.09 -21.70 17.82
C PRO A 150 9.02 -22.67 18.30
N THR A 151 8.67 -23.61 17.43
CA THR A 151 7.85 -24.77 17.73
C THR A 151 8.36 -25.47 18.99
N SER A 152 7.86 -25.07 20.15
CA SER A 152 7.88 -25.83 21.38
C SER A 152 6.90 -25.17 22.32
N GLN A 153 5.84 -25.91 22.62
CA GLN A 153 4.86 -25.60 23.64
C GLN A 153 5.56 -25.19 24.92
N GLU A 154 5.19 -24.03 25.46
CA GLU A 154 4.98 -23.90 26.89
C GLU A 154 3.77 -23.01 27.11
N VAL A 155 2.65 -23.69 27.28
CA VAL A 155 1.39 -23.13 27.76
C VAL A 155 1.68 -22.62 29.16
N ALA A 156 1.87 -21.31 29.31
CA ALA A 156 1.70 -20.68 30.60
C ALA A 156 0.25 -20.93 31.02
N ALA A 157 0.08 -21.66 32.14
CA ALA A 157 -1.18 -22.06 32.71
C ALA A 157 -2.05 -20.83 33.06
N GLY A 158 -2.82 -20.38 32.08
CA GLY A 158 -4.08 -19.67 32.26
C GLY A 158 -5.17 -20.52 31.64
N LEU A 159 -6.38 -20.45 32.21
CA LEU A 159 -7.60 -21.13 31.77
C LEU A 159 -7.65 -21.35 30.24
N PRO A 160 -8.03 -22.54 29.73
CA PRO A 160 -8.06 -22.79 28.29
C PRO A 160 -9.05 -21.86 27.61
N LEU A 161 -8.56 -20.76 27.04
CA LEU A 161 -9.34 -19.86 26.21
C LEU A 161 -9.67 -20.55 24.89
N ALA A 162 -10.87 -20.30 24.38
CA ALA A 162 -11.33 -20.94 23.15
C ALA A 162 -10.43 -20.54 21.96
N PRO A 163 -10.21 -21.45 20.99
CA PRO A 163 -9.47 -21.12 19.78
C PRO A 163 -10.12 -19.93 19.06
N PRO A 164 -9.33 -19.06 18.38
CA PRO A 164 -9.86 -17.87 17.74
C PRO A 164 -10.97 -18.24 16.73
N PRO A 165 -12.05 -17.45 16.67
CA PRO A 165 -13.07 -17.64 15.65
C PRO A 165 -12.42 -17.47 14.27
N ARG A 166 -12.59 -18.45 13.39
CA ARG A 166 -12.12 -18.38 12.00
C ARG A 166 -13.29 -17.93 11.13
N GLY A 167 -13.25 -16.68 10.67
CA GLY A 167 -14.21 -16.11 9.72
C GLY A 167 -13.52 -15.19 8.72
N THR A 168 -14.27 -14.68 7.75
CA THR A 168 -13.79 -13.67 6.80
C THR A 168 -14.25 -12.27 7.24
N GLY A 169 -13.44 -11.24 6.99
CA GLY A 169 -13.80 -9.85 7.33
C GLY A 169 -13.72 -9.57 8.83
N SER A 170 -14.78 -9.03 9.43
CA SER A 170 -14.79 -8.63 10.85
C SER A 170 -14.79 -9.78 11.87
N CYS A 171 -14.89 -11.03 11.39
CA CYS A 171 -14.69 -12.25 12.19
C CYS A 171 -13.28 -12.84 12.07
N ASP A 172 -12.36 -12.16 11.37
CA ASP A 172 -10.94 -12.50 11.39
C ASP A 172 -10.22 -11.61 12.43
N PRO A 173 -9.66 -12.17 13.52
CA PRO A 173 -8.96 -11.39 14.53
C PRO A 173 -7.74 -10.65 13.98
N ILE A 174 -7.11 -11.15 12.91
CA ILE A 174 -5.98 -10.47 12.27
C ILE A 174 -6.45 -9.19 11.57
N ALA A 175 -7.49 -9.30 10.73
CA ALA A 175 -8.11 -8.15 10.08
C ALA A 175 -8.65 -7.12 11.08
N VAL A 176 -9.28 -7.56 12.18
CA VAL A 176 -9.79 -6.66 13.23
C VAL A 176 -8.66 -5.91 13.92
N ARG A 177 -7.57 -6.60 14.27
CA ARG A 177 -6.39 -5.97 14.89
C ARG A 177 -5.70 -4.98 13.94
N ALA A 178 -5.58 -5.33 12.67
CA ALA A 178 -5.02 -4.43 11.65
C ALA A 178 -5.90 -3.18 11.44
N ALA A 179 -7.22 -3.36 11.40
CA ALA A 179 -8.19 -2.28 11.26
C ALA A 179 -8.18 -1.33 12.47
N ALA A 180 -8.12 -1.87 13.69
CA ALA A 180 -7.98 -1.06 14.91
C ALA A 180 -6.67 -0.25 14.91
N ALA A 181 -5.56 -0.88 14.51
CA ALA A 181 -4.26 -0.22 14.45
C ALA A 181 -4.23 0.93 13.41
N ALA A 182 -4.82 0.71 12.22
CA ALA A 182 -5.01 1.76 11.23
C ALA A 182 -5.94 2.89 11.73
N GLY A 183 -6.83 2.56 12.66
CA GLY A 183 -7.68 3.50 13.38
C GLY A 183 -7.00 4.31 14.49
N GLY A 184 -5.73 4.00 14.80
CA GLY A 184 -4.97 4.63 15.89
C GLY A 184 -5.10 3.94 17.25
N TYR A 185 -5.66 2.73 17.31
CA TYR A 185 -5.87 1.97 18.55
C TYR A 185 -5.10 0.65 18.52
N GLN A 186 -4.31 0.38 19.57
CA GLN A 186 -3.59 -0.88 19.71
C GLN A 186 -4.37 -1.80 20.64
N ILE A 187 -4.72 -2.99 20.14
CA ILE A 187 -5.41 -4.04 20.91
C ILE A 187 -4.56 -5.29 21.01
N SER A 188 -4.68 -5.99 22.13
CA SER A 188 -4.09 -7.30 22.35
C SER A 188 -4.75 -8.36 21.47
N GLU A 189 -4.08 -9.50 21.32
CA GLU A 189 -4.63 -10.64 20.56
C GLU A 189 -5.92 -11.19 21.20
N ARG A 190 -6.02 -11.16 22.54
CA ARG A 190 -7.24 -11.57 23.25
C ARG A 190 -8.42 -10.64 22.98
N GLU A 191 -8.17 -9.33 22.98
CA GLU A 191 -9.19 -8.34 22.63
C GLU A 191 -9.62 -8.50 21.18
N ALA A 192 -8.67 -8.69 20.26
CA ALA A 192 -8.99 -8.95 18.85
C ALA A 192 -9.83 -10.22 18.65
N ASN A 193 -9.52 -11.30 19.36
CA ASN A 193 -10.31 -12.53 19.35
C ASN A 193 -11.72 -12.33 19.92
N THR A 194 -11.84 -11.51 20.98
CA THR A 194 -13.12 -11.16 21.59
C THR A 194 -13.97 -10.35 20.60
N PHE A 195 -13.41 -9.31 19.98
CA PHE A 195 -14.11 -8.54 18.96
C PHE A 195 -14.50 -9.39 17.74
N ALA A 196 -13.61 -10.26 17.26
CA ALA A 196 -13.94 -11.17 16.16
C ALA A 196 -15.09 -12.12 16.51
N CYS A 197 -15.16 -12.61 17.75
CA CYS A 197 -16.28 -13.43 18.22
C CYS A 197 -17.58 -12.62 18.33
N LEU A 198 -17.50 -11.36 18.79
CA LEU A 198 -18.66 -10.45 18.88
C LEU A 198 -19.24 -10.10 17.50
N ALA A 199 -18.41 -9.95 16.46
CA ALA A 199 -18.89 -9.61 15.13
C ALA A 199 -19.85 -10.65 14.51
N GLY A 200 -19.75 -11.92 14.94
CA GLY A 200 -20.63 -13.01 14.50
C GLY A 200 -22.11 -12.78 14.84
N PRO A 201 -22.50 -12.75 16.13
CA PRO A 201 -23.87 -12.48 16.53
C PRO A 201 -24.35 -11.06 16.20
N GLU A 202 -23.47 -10.05 16.15
CA GLU A 202 -23.86 -8.64 15.93
C GLU A 202 -24.23 -8.34 14.48
N SER A 203 -23.48 -8.85 13.51
CA SER A 203 -23.66 -8.46 12.10
C SER A 203 -23.44 -9.60 11.13
N SER A 204 -23.29 -10.84 11.60
CA SER A 204 -22.84 -11.96 10.77
C SER A 204 -21.53 -11.62 10.07
N CYS A 205 -20.53 -11.17 10.83
CA CYS A 205 -19.20 -10.84 10.32
C CYS A 205 -19.17 -9.66 9.32
N GLY A 206 -20.08 -8.71 9.45
CA GLY A 206 -20.16 -7.52 8.59
C GLY A 206 -21.05 -7.72 7.37
N ALA A 207 -21.78 -8.83 7.28
CA ALA A 207 -22.80 -9.00 6.24
C ALA A 207 -24.04 -8.10 6.48
N ASN A 208 -24.33 -7.78 7.75
CA ASN A 208 -25.48 -6.97 8.15
C ASN A 208 -25.04 -5.78 9.01
N VAL A 209 -24.39 -4.78 8.39
CA VAL A 209 -23.85 -3.60 9.09
C VAL A 209 -24.86 -2.50 9.37
N ASP A 210 -26.05 -2.55 8.77
CA ASP A 210 -27.03 -1.45 8.83
C ASP A 210 -28.48 -1.92 9.03
N GLY A 211 -28.64 -3.13 9.59
CA GLY A 211 -29.93 -3.84 9.67
C GLY A 211 -30.71 -3.67 10.97
N ALA A 212 -30.15 -3.02 12.00
CA ALA A 212 -30.80 -2.92 13.30
C ALA A 212 -32.00 -1.94 13.23
N THR A 213 -33.20 -2.50 13.42
CA THR A 213 -34.47 -1.76 13.42
C THR A 213 -35.24 -2.04 14.70
N THR A 214 -35.94 -1.03 15.20
CA THR A 214 -36.86 -1.17 16.33
C THR A 214 -38.06 -2.03 15.93
N PRO A 215 -38.83 -2.58 16.91
CA PRO A 215 -40.10 -3.27 16.62
C PRO A 215 -41.12 -2.39 15.88
N SER A 216 -40.96 -1.07 15.92
CA SER A 216 -41.75 -0.08 15.16
C SER A 216 -41.22 0.20 13.75
N GLY A 217 -40.20 -0.53 13.28
CA GLY A 217 -39.61 -0.41 11.94
C GLY A 217 -38.68 0.80 11.76
N GLN A 218 -38.35 1.53 12.82
CA GLN A 218 -37.43 2.67 12.77
C GLN A 218 -35.99 2.18 12.86
N ARG A 219 -35.09 2.80 12.10
CA ARG A 219 -33.66 2.45 12.14
C ARG A 219 -33.05 2.88 13.48
N THR A 220 -32.31 1.98 14.11
CA THR A 220 -31.62 2.29 15.36
C THR A 220 -30.35 3.10 15.10
N SER A 221 -29.76 3.59 16.19
CA SER A 221 -28.45 4.26 16.15
C SER A 221 -27.26 3.30 16.10
N ALA A 222 -27.47 1.99 16.27
CA ALA A 222 -26.43 0.98 16.14
C ALA A 222 -26.08 0.71 14.66
N ALA A 223 -24.79 0.65 14.34
CA ALA A 223 -24.30 0.35 12.99
C ALA A 223 -22.89 -0.26 12.96
N GLY A 224 -22.50 -0.81 11.81
CA GLY A 224 -21.20 -1.45 11.59
C GLY A 224 -21.16 -2.92 12.02
N PRO A 225 -19.99 -3.58 11.88
CA PRO A 225 -19.85 -5.00 12.18
C PRO A 225 -20.08 -5.39 13.65
N TRP A 226 -19.92 -4.43 14.56
CA TRP A 226 -20.17 -4.60 15.99
C TRP A 226 -21.41 -3.87 16.48
N GLN A 227 -22.26 -3.36 15.58
CA GLN A 227 -23.46 -2.61 15.96
C GLN A 227 -23.16 -1.51 16.99
N ASN A 228 -22.09 -0.74 16.76
CA ASN A 228 -21.63 0.31 17.65
C ASN A 228 -22.74 1.34 17.86
N ILE A 229 -23.11 1.59 19.11
CA ILE A 229 -24.20 2.50 19.44
C ILE A 229 -23.76 3.95 19.15
N LEU A 230 -24.57 4.67 18.37
CA LEU A 230 -24.38 6.10 18.12
C LEU A 230 -25.34 6.93 18.96
N GLY A 231 -25.00 8.20 19.17
CA GLY A 231 -25.97 9.20 19.65
C GLY A 231 -25.64 9.90 20.97
N PHE A 232 -24.62 9.44 21.69
CA PHE A 232 -24.16 10.09 22.92
C PHE A 232 -23.11 11.18 22.64
N LYS A 233 -23.06 12.18 23.52
CA LYS A 233 -22.18 13.37 23.40
C LYS A 233 -20.78 13.07 23.95
N ASP A 234 -20.18 12.00 23.48
CA ASP A 234 -18.81 11.58 23.80
C ASP A 234 -18.04 11.32 22.51
N LYS A 235 -16.71 11.21 22.65
CA LYS A 235 -15.81 11.08 21.51
C LYS A 235 -16.12 9.81 20.67
N CYS A 236 -16.48 8.71 21.32
CA CYS A 236 -16.62 7.40 20.69
C CYS A 236 -18.01 7.23 20.05
N HIS A 237 -19.11 7.46 20.79
CA HIS A 237 -20.47 7.32 20.22
C HIS A 237 -20.84 8.42 19.23
N SER A 238 -20.12 9.55 19.25
CA SER A 238 -20.28 10.60 18.24
C SER A 238 -19.43 10.36 16.99
N LEU A 239 -18.57 9.34 16.96
CA LEU A 239 -17.59 9.09 15.88
C LEU A 239 -16.65 10.29 15.63
N ASN A 240 -16.29 10.99 16.69
CA ASN A 240 -15.29 12.06 16.62
C ASN A 240 -13.87 11.45 16.70
N ILE A 241 -13.59 10.58 15.74
CA ILE A 241 -12.34 9.82 15.60
C ILE A 241 -11.77 10.17 14.22
N PRO A 242 -10.45 10.45 14.10
CA PRO A 242 -9.84 10.82 12.83
C PRO A 242 -10.06 9.77 11.73
N ALA A 243 -9.98 8.48 12.10
CA ALA A 243 -10.23 7.36 11.19
C ALA A 243 -11.66 7.31 10.62
N CYS A 244 -12.61 7.99 11.26
CA CYS A 244 -14.01 8.09 10.85
C CYS A 244 -14.36 9.46 10.24
N GLY A 245 -13.39 10.37 10.10
CA GLY A 245 -13.63 11.72 9.56
C GLY A 245 -14.16 12.74 10.58
N ASN A 246 -13.97 12.51 11.89
CA ASN A 246 -14.38 13.44 12.97
C ASN A 246 -15.86 13.87 12.91
N LEU A 247 -16.75 12.88 12.74
CA LEU A 247 -18.18 13.11 12.60
C LEU A 247 -18.83 13.52 13.95
N GLN A 248 -20.03 14.10 13.86
CA GLN A 248 -20.81 14.56 15.02
C GLN A 248 -22.13 13.79 15.13
N CYS A 249 -22.05 12.46 15.17
CA CYS A 249 -23.22 11.57 15.08
C CYS A 249 -24.23 11.77 16.21
N HIS A 250 -23.83 12.33 17.35
CA HIS A 250 -24.74 12.69 18.44
C HIS A 250 -25.87 13.65 18.03
N GLN A 251 -25.69 14.45 16.98
CA GLN A 251 -26.71 15.39 16.50
C GLN A 251 -27.81 14.68 15.69
N ALA A 252 -27.50 13.53 15.10
CA ALA A 252 -28.38 12.78 14.21
C ALA A 252 -29.33 11.83 14.94
N PHE A 253 -28.97 11.41 16.15
CA PHE A 253 -29.72 10.44 16.94
C PHE A 253 -30.26 11.07 18.24
N SER A 254 -31.38 10.55 18.73
CA SER A 254 -31.96 10.91 20.03
C SER A 254 -32.65 9.68 20.62
N GLY A 255 -32.32 9.31 21.85
CA GLY A 255 -32.91 8.14 22.51
C GLY A 255 -32.68 6.81 21.77
N GLY A 256 -31.54 6.66 21.06
CA GLY A 256 -31.20 5.45 20.31
C GLY A 256 -31.89 5.29 18.95
N VAL A 257 -32.68 6.29 18.53
CA VAL A 257 -33.35 6.33 17.22
C VAL A 257 -32.89 7.53 16.41
N GLU A 258 -33.00 7.41 15.08
CA GLU A 258 -32.71 8.50 14.14
C GLU A 258 -33.76 9.60 14.24
N LYS A 259 -33.34 10.87 14.29
CA LYS A 259 -34.26 12.01 14.28
C LYS A 259 -34.94 12.13 12.91
N SER A 260 -36.21 12.54 12.90
CA SER A 260 -37.02 12.67 11.68
C SER A 260 -36.58 13.81 10.75
N ASP A 261 -35.79 14.77 11.25
CA ASP A 261 -35.38 15.95 10.50
C ASP A 261 -34.49 15.59 9.29
N PRO A 262 -34.73 16.18 8.11
CA PRO A 262 -34.01 15.83 6.88
C PRO A 262 -32.49 16.06 6.99
N ALA A 263 -32.05 17.09 7.71
CA ALA A 263 -30.64 17.33 7.97
C ALA A 263 -30.00 16.27 8.87
N SER A 264 -30.71 15.83 9.91
CA SER A 264 -30.27 14.77 10.82
C SER A 264 -30.23 13.41 10.13
N ARG A 265 -31.15 13.11 9.22
CA ARG A 265 -31.14 11.88 8.42
C ARG A 265 -29.95 11.80 7.48
N ALA A 266 -29.57 12.92 6.85
CA ALA A 266 -28.36 12.98 6.02
C ALA A 266 -27.08 12.75 6.83
N LEU A 267 -27.01 13.27 8.07
CA LEU A 267 -25.90 13.04 8.97
C LEU A 267 -25.86 11.58 9.48
N ALA A 268 -27.01 11.00 9.81
CA ALA A 268 -27.14 9.60 10.23
C ALA A 268 -26.63 8.64 9.13
N ALA A 269 -26.98 8.90 7.87
CA ALA A 269 -26.50 8.11 6.73
C ALA A 269 -24.97 8.16 6.59
N LYS A 270 -24.36 9.35 6.75
CA LYS A 270 -22.89 9.50 6.73
C LYS A 270 -22.21 8.74 7.85
N CYS A 271 -22.76 8.78 9.05
CA CYS A 271 -22.24 8.04 10.20
C CYS A 271 -22.27 6.53 9.99
N ARG A 272 -23.37 6.00 9.45
CA ARG A 272 -23.50 4.58 9.11
C ARG A 272 -22.54 4.16 8.00
N GLN A 273 -22.39 4.99 6.97
CA GLN A 273 -21.41 4.75 5.91
C GLN A 273 -19.97 4.72 6.45
N ALA A 274 -19.64 5.59 7.42
CA ALA A 274 -18.34 5.54 8.08
C ALA A 274 -18.13 4.21 8.83
N LEU A 275 -19.16 3.72 9.55
CA LEU A 275 -19.12 2.43 10.24
C LEU A 275 -19.22 1.21 9.32
N ALA A 276 -19.56 1.37 8.04
CA ALA A 276 -19.41 0.30 7.07
C ALA A 276 -17.94 0.01 6.74
N ASN A 277 -17.04 0.98 6.97
CA ASN A 277 -15.60 0.78 6.85
C ASN A 277 -15.05 0.08 8.10
N LEU A 278 -14.40 -1.07 7.91
CA LEU A 278 -13.84 -1.89 8.99
C LEU A 278 -12.85 -1.10 9.87
N THR A 279 -12.04 -0.21 9.30
CA THR A 279 -11.07 0.61 10.04
C THR A 279 -11.76 1.57 11.01
N CYS A 280 -12.75 2.32 10.53
CA CYS A 280 -13.52 3.22 11.38
C CYS A 280 -14.35 2.44 12.41
N ALA A 281 -14.98 1.33 12.01
CA ALA A 281 -15.80 0.54 12.91
C ALA A 281 -15.00 -0.14 14.02
N ALA A 282 -13.81 -0.67 13.70
CA ALA A 282 -12.89 -1.25 14.68
C ALA A 282 -12.36 -0.17 15.62
N ALA A 283 -11.96 1.00 15.08
CA ALA A 283 -11.53 2.13 15.90
C ALA A 283 -12.62 2.60 16.87
N ALA A 284 -13.86 2.70 16.40
CA ALA A 284 -14.99 3.08 17.22
C ALA A 284 -15.29 2.03 18.30
N ALA A 285 -15.30 0.74 17.96
CA ALA A 285 -15.52 -0.35 18.92
C ALA A 285 -14.44 -0.36 20.02
N VAL A 286 -13.18 -0.20 19.65
CA VAL A 286 -12.09 -0.15 20.64
C VAL A 286 -12.15 1.12 21.49
N CYS A 287 -12.52 2.27 20.90
CA CYS A 287 -12.75 3.51 21.63
C CYS A 287 -13.83 3.32 22.71
N LEU A 288 -14.96 2.69 22.35
CA LEU A 288 -16.05 2.38 23.27
C LEU A 288 -15.60 1.47 24.41
N ASN A 289 -14.92 0.37 24.08
CA ASN A 289 -14.43 -0.56 25.09
C ASN A 289 -13.45 0.10 26.07
N ASN A 290 -12.51 0.91 25.56
CA ASN A 290 -11.55 1.63 26.39
C ASN A 290 -12.23 2.69 27.29
N ALA A 291 -13.27 3.36 26.78
CA ALA A 291 -14.05 4.31 27.56
C ALA A 291 -14.84 3.64 28.70
N SER A 292 -15.23 2.38 28.48
CA SER A 292 -15.96 1.54 29.42
C SER A 292 -15.06 0.70 30.33
N GLY A 293 -13.73 0.91 30.33
CA GLY A 293 -12.80 0.19 31.22
C GLY A 293 -12.44 -1.23 30.78
N ASN A 294 -12.66 -1.58 29.51
CA ASN A 294 -12.47 -2.90 28.91
C ASN A 294 -13.47 -3.99 29.35
N ASP A 295 -14.63 -3.58 29.86
CA ASP A 295 -15.68 -4.48 30.35
C ASP A 295 -16.70 -4.90 29.26
N PHE A 296 -16.54 -4.43 28.02
CA PHE A 296 -17.47 -4.72 26.90
C PHE A 296 -18.96 -4.46 27.23
N SER A 297 -19.23 -3.49 28.10
CA SER A 297 -20.58 -3.17 28.60
C SER A 297 -21.57 -2.81 27.49
N ASP A 298 -21.09 -2.16 26.43
CA ASP A 298 -21.90 -1.79 25.25
C ASP A 298 -22.52 -2.99 24.52
N TRP A 299 -21.88 -4.18 24.59
CA TRP A 299 -22.37 -5.42 23.96
C TRP A 299 -23.04 -6.38 24.94
N THR A 300 -22.99 -6.10 26.24
CA THR A 300 -23.49 -7.00 27.31
C THR A 300 -24.66 -6.42 28.11
N ALA A 301 -24.99 -5.15 27.89
CA ALA A 301 -26.07 -4.44 28.59
C ALA A 301 -27.47 -5.05 28.33
N ASP A 302 -27.71 -5.65 27.15
CA ASP A 302 -28.99 -6.31 26.86
C ASP A 302 -29.08 -7.67 27.59
N SER A 303 -30.22 -7.96 28.19
CA SER A 303 -30.58 -9.29 28.73
C SER A 303 -30.46 -10.44 27.71
N ARG A 304 -30.57 -10.15 26.41
CA ARG A 304 -30.51 -11.14 25.30
C ARG A 304 -29.08 -11.41 24.82
N SER A 305 -28.07 -10.75 25.39
CA SER A 305 -26.65 -10.83 24.99
C SER A 305 -25.92 -12.12 25.38
N SER A 306 -26.64 -13.25 25.50
CA SER A 306 -26.08 -14.53 25.98
C SER A 306 -24.91 -15.03 25.12
N LYS A 307 -24.94 -14.79 23.81
CA LYS A 307 -23.86 -15.16 22.87
C LYS A 307 -22.64 -14.26 23.02
N GLN A 308 -22.87 -12.96 23.20
CA GLN A 308 -21.84 -11.94 23.41
C GLN A 308 -21.12 -12.17 24.74
N LYS A 309 -21.88 -12.42 25.82
CA LYS A 309 -21.35 -12.80 27.14
C LYS A 309 -20.53 -14.09 27.10
N LYS A 310 -20.90 -15.04 26.23
CA LYS A 310 -20.10 -16.25 26.00
C LYS A 310 -18.77 -15.93 25.31
N CYS A 311 -18.80 -15.13 24.24
CA CYS A 311 -17.57 -14.69 23.55
C CYS A 311 -16.59 -13.98 24.48
N ILE A 312 -17.08 -13.10 25.36
CA ILE A 312 -16.25 -12.37 26.32
C ILE A 312 -15.64 -13.33 27.35
N ARG A 313 -16.43 -14.27 27.89
CA ARG A 313 -15.93 -15.28 28.83
C ARG A 313 -14.87 -16.20 28.18
N ASP A 314 -15.10 -16.59 26.93
CA ASP A 314 -14.25 -17.54 26.21
C ASP A 314 -12.93 -16.92 25.70
N HIS A 315 -12.87 -15.60 25.51
CA HIS A 315 -11.71 -14.92 24.89
C HIS A 315 -11.12 -13.75 25.71
N ALA A 316 -11.92 -12.99 26.46
CA ALA A 316 -11.43 -11.93 27.36
C ALA A 316 -11.14 -12.46 28.77
N GLY A 317 -11.76 -13.57 29.17
CA GLY A 317 -11.58 -14.18 30.49
C GLY A 317 -12.22 -13.39 31.64
N LEU A 318 -13.24 -12.59 31.31
CA LEU A 318 -14.05 -11.78 32.22
C LEU A 318 -15.34 -12.49 32.62
#